data_AF-A0A2T2V9Z9-F1
#
_entry.id   AF-A0A2T2V9Z9-F1
#
_cell.length_a   1.000
_cell.length_b   1.000
_cell.length_c   1.000
_cell.angle_alpha   90.00
_cell.angle_beta   90.00
_cell.angle_gamma   90.00
#
_symmetry.space_group_name_H-M   'P 1'
#
loop_
_entity.id
_entity.type
_entity.pdbx_description
1 polymer ?
#
loop_
_entity_poly.entity_id
_entity_poly.type
_entity_poly.pdbx_seq_one_letter_code
_entity_poly.pdbx_strand_id
1 'polypeptide(L)'
;MDIEPAKTEAYVVDVFGPVADPENDFADVYVRLEDGREYVATFLTPSYLRERMARHARTGEHGGGRYFWVEDMCIVASLDQQTVEMCVADLVDDDLLAHVFDEVDREAVAEGENVCEEDFADPVDAAA
;
A
#
# COMPACT_ATOMS: atom_id res chain seq x y z
N MET A 1 6.08 -33.54 1.46
CA MET A 1 6.29 -32.13 1.09
C MET A 1 6.95 -31.54 2.31
N ASP A 2 8.28 -31.58 2.33
CA ASP A 2 9.07 -31.04 3.42
C ASP A 2 8.97 -29.52 3.33
N ILE A 3 8.36 -28.91 4.36
CA ILE A 3 8.33 -27.46 4.51
C ILE A 3 9.70 -27.10 5.05
N GLU A 4 10.53 -26.45 4.23
CA GLU A 4 11.78 -25.87 4.70
C GLU A 4 11.45 -24.85 5.81
N PRO A 5 12.24 -24.77 6.89
CA PRO A 5 11.95 -23.83 7.97
C PRO A 5 11.95 -22.41 7.42
N ALA A 6 10.86 -21.68 7.70
CA ALA A 6 10.70 -20.26 7.42
C ALA A 6 11.99 -19.51 7.77
N LYS A 7 12.54 -18.76 6.80
CA LYS A 7 13.61 -17.81 7.07
C LYS A 7 13.00 -16.69 7.91
N THR A 8 13.06 -16.82 9.24
CA THR A 8 12.59 -15.76 10.12
C THR A 8 13.64 -14.65 10.12
N GLU A 9 13.60 -13.79 9.11
CA GLU A 9 14.14 -12.44 9.27
C GLU A 9 13.24 -11.73 10.28
N ALA A 10 13.83 -11.10 11.30
CA ALA A 10 13.04 -10.29 12.21
C ALA A 10 12.74 -8.95 11.54
N TYR A 11 11.49 -8.52 11.65
CA TYR A 11 11.00 -7.27 11.08
C TYR A 11 9.97 -6.62 12.01
N VAL A 12 9.75 -5.33 11.81
CA VAL A 12 8.67 -4.55 12.46
C VAL A 12 7.73 -4.06 11.37
N VAL A 13 6.42 -4.20 11.62
CA VAL A 13 5.36 -3.72 10.75
C VAL A 13 4.68 -2.53 11.42
N ASP A 14 4.61 -1.41 10.70
CA ASP A 14 3.91 -0.20 11.13
C ASP A 14 2.84 0.15 10.09
N VAL A 15 1.59 0.29 10.51
CA VAL A 15 0.50 0.79 9.68
C VAL A 15 0.37 2.29 9.91
N PHE A 16 0.51 3.09 8.85
CA PHE A 16 0.49 4.55 8.94
C PHE A 16 -0.93 5.10 8.75
N GLY A 17 -1.34 5.98 9.66
CA GLY A 17 -2.66 6.63 9.65
C GLY A 17 -3.76 5.80 10.35
N PRO A 18 -4.90 6.44 10.67
CA PRO A 18 -6.03 5.73 11.24
C PRO A 18 -6.77 4.93 10.16
N VAL A 19 -6.82 3.60 10.30
CA VAL A 19 -7.75 2.75 9.55
C VAL A 19 -9.14 2.94 10.16
N ALA A 20 -10.05 3.59 9.42
CA ALA A 20 -11.39 3.87 9.93
C ALA A 20 -12.31 2.65 9.81
N ASP A 21 -12.18 1.90 8.71
CA ASP A 21 -12.91 0.66 8.46
C ASP A 21 -11.96 -0.41 7.90
N PRO A 22 -11.51 -1.38 8.71
CA PRO A 22 -10.59 -2.42 8.27
C PRO A 22 -11.08 -3.24 7.07
N GLU A 23 -12.38 -3.27 6.78
CA GLU A 23 -12.95 -4.02 5.66
C GLU A 23 -13.15 -3.17 4.40
N ASN A 24 -12.97 -1.85 4.49
CA ASN A 24 -13.28 -0.88 3.45
C ASN A 24 -12.40 0.38 3.50
N ASP A 25 -11.09 0.21 3.62
CA ASP A 25 -10.14 1.33 3.64
C ASP A 25 -8.86 1.01 2.86
N PHE A 26 -7.92 1.95 2.88
CA PHE A 26 -6.53 1.79 2.45
C PHE A 26 -5.59 2.38 3.52
N ALA A 27 -4.36 1.87 3.62
CA ALA A 27 -3.34 2.39 4.51
C ALA A 27 -1.93 2.07 3.99
N ASP A 28 -0.96 2.92 4.33
CA ASP A 28 0.43 2.63 4.03
C ASP A 28 1.01 1.72 5.10
N VAL A 29 1.71 0.67 4.67
CA VAL A 29 2.34 -0.32 5.52
C VAL A 29 3.85 -0.18 5.35
N TYR A 30 4.53 0.06 6.46
CA TYR A 30 5.97 0.09 6.53
C TYR A 30 6.51 -1.22 7.11
N VAL A 31 7.54 -1.76 6.49
CA VAL A 31 8.28 -2.92 6.99
C VAL A 31 9.73 -2.53 7.19
N ARG A 32 10.22 -2.61 8.42
CA ARG A 32 11.62 -2.39 8.76
C ARG A 32 12.28 -3.73 9.06
N LEU A 33 13.29 -4.08 8.26
CA LEU A 33 14.11 -5.27 8.48
C LEU A 33 15.22 -4.98 9.50
N GLU A 34 15.72 -6.02 10.19
CA GLU A 34 16.82 -5.90 11.17
C GLU A 34 18.12 -5.36 10.57
N ASP A 35 18.35 -5.55 9.28
CA ASP A 35 19.53 -5.02 8.58
C ASP A 35 19.46 -3.52 8.28
N GLY A 36 18.34 -2.88 8.63
CA GLY A 36 18.10 -1.45 8.49
C GLY A 36 17.41 -1.04 7.19
N ARG A 37 17.16 -1.97 6.27
CA ARG A 37 16.32 -1.71 5.08
C ARG A 37 14.88 -1.45 5.52
N GLU A 38 14.24 -0.51 4.82
CA GLU A 38 12.85 -0.15 5.04
C GLU A 38 12.09 -0.22 3.73
N TYR A 39 10.85 -0.67 3.82
CA TYR A 39 9.98 -0.86 2.68
C TYR A 39 8.62 -0.23 2.95
N VAL A 40 7.95 0.27 1.92
CA VAL A 40 6.59 0.83 1.98
C VAL A 40 5.72 0.28 0.86
N ALA A 41 4.45 0.02 1.18
CA ALA A 41 3.42 -0.34 0.22
C ALA A 41 2.07 0.21 0.66
N THR A 42 1.21 0.57 -0.28
CA THR A 42 -0.17 0.96 0.02
C THR A 42 -1.07 -0.28 -0.01
N PHE A 43 -1.56 -0.68 1.16
CA PHE A 43 -2.50 -1.78 1.30
C PHE A 43 -3.92 -1.26 1.14
N LEU A 44 -4.78 -1.99 0.42
CA LEU A 44 -6.19 -1.65 0.31
C LEU A 44 -7.09 -2.87 0.23
N THR A 45 -8.34 -2.67 0.61
CA THR A 45 -9.32 -3.76 0.67
C THR A 45 -10.10 -3.89 -0.66
N PRO A 46 -10.60 -5.11 -0.98
CA PRO A 46 -11.48 -5.31 -2.13
C PRO A 46 -12.75 -4.46 -2.09
N SER A 47 -13.29 -4.18 -0.89
CA SER A 47 -14.47 -3.32 -0.74
C SER A 47 -14.12 -1.88 -1.12
N TYR A 48 -12.99 -1.36 -0.63
CA TYR A 48 -12.55 0.00 -0.95
C TYR A 48 -12.35 0.18 -2.45
N LEU A 49 -11.67 -0.79 -3.08
CA LEU A 49 -11.45 -0.79 -4.52
C LEU A 49 -12.77 -0.76 -5.29
N ARG A 50 -13.74 -1.60 -4.90
CA ARG A 50 -15.05 -1.66 -5.55
C ARG A 50 -15.81 -0.34 -5.44
N GLU A 51 -15.84 0.25 -4.26
CA GLU A 51 -16.52 1.52 -4.03
C GLU A 51 -15.87 2.66 -4.83
N ARG A 52 -14.53 2.71 -4.83
CA ARG A 52 -13.78 3.71 -5.58
C ARG A 52 -13.99 3.58 -7.08
N MET A 53 -13.91 2.37 -7.64
CA MET A 53 -14.18 2.14 -9.06
C MET A 53 -15.62 2.48 -9.44
N ALA A 54 -16.60 2.14 -8.61
CA ALA A 54 -17.99 2.50 -8.84
C ALA A 54 -18.20 4.02 -8.81
N ARG A 55 -17.48 4.75 -7.94
CA ARG A 55 -17.50 6.20 -7.93
C ARG A 55 -16.87 6.76 -9.20
N HIS A 56 -15.70 6.29 -9.59
CA HIS A 56 -15.00 6.69 -10.82
C HIS A 56 -15.85 6.48 -12.08
N ALA A 57 -16.63 5.40 -12.13
CA ALA A 57 -17.58 5.18 -13.22
C ALA A 57 -18.70 6.23 -13.27
N ARG A 58 -19.12 6.77 -12.11
CA ARG A 58 -20.15 7.83 -12.02
C ARG A 58 -19.58 9.21 -12.31
N THR A 59 -18.35 9.50 -11.88
CA THR A 59 -17.71 10.81 -12.00
C THR A 59 -16.95 11.00 -13.31
N GLY A 60 -16.58 9.91 -13.99
CA GLY A 60 -15.75 9.94 -15.20
C GLY A 60 -14.25 9.85 -14.93
N GLU A 61 -13.82 9.88 -13.66
CA GLU A 61 -12.43 9.70 -13.26
C GLU A 61 -11.84 8.37 -13.74
N HIS A 62 -10.51 8.28 -13.87
CA HIS A 62 -9.78 7.04 -14.21
C HIS A 62 -10.35 6.31 -15.43
N GLY A 63 -10.53 7.08 -16.52
CA GLY A 63 -11.13 6.59 -17.75
C GLY A 63 -12.56 6.09 -17.56
N GLY A 64 -13.36 6.73 -16.70
CA GLY A 64 -14.73 6.30 -16.38
C GLY A 64 -14.77 5.01 -15.58
N GLY A 65 -13.85 4.85 -14.62
CA GLY A 65 -13.74 3.66 -13.76
C GLY A 65 -13.23 2.41 -14.47
N ARG A 66 -12.51 2.55 -15.59
CA ARG A 66 -11.92 1.41 -16.33
C ARG A 66 -10.67 0.87 -15.65
N TYR A 67 -10.00 1.70 -14.86
CA TYR A 67 -8.83 1.32 -14.08
C TYR A 67 -8.85 2.02 -12.72
N PHE A 68 -8.03 1.50 -11.83
CA PHE A 68 -7.63 2.13 -10.59
C PHE A 68 -6.14 1.82 -10.41
N TRP A 69 -5.37 2.79 -9.93
CA TRP A 69 -3.94 2.65 -9.76
C TRP A 69 -3.50 3.50 -8.57
N VAL A 70 -2.58 2.93 -7.79
CA VAL A 70 -1.81 3.54 -6.72
C VAL A 70 -0.44 2.87 -6.80
N GLU A 71 0.61 3.64 -6.52
CA GLU A 71 1.98 3.14 -6.40
C GLU A 71 2.05 2.08 -5.29
N ASP A 72 2.84 1.03 -5.49
CA ASP A 72 3.11 -0.03 -4.51
C ASP A 72 1.86 -0.66 -3.87
N MET A 73 0.82 -0.83 -4.69
CA MET A 73 -0.46 -1.35 -4.23
C MET A 73 -0.40 -2.83 -3.90
N CYS A 74 -0.86 -3.18 -2.70
CA CYS A 74 -1.19 -4.54 -2.31
C CYS A 74 -2.66 -4.66 -1.92
N ILE A 75 -3.36 -5.70 -2.40
CA ILE A 75 -4.76 -5.93 -2.04
C ILE A 75 -4.82 -7.00 -0.96
N VAL A 76 -5.34 -6.63 0.21
CA VAL A 76 -5.50 -7.53 1.38
C VAL A 76 -6.96 -7.73 1.75
N ALA A 77 -7.28 -8.85 2.39
CA ALA A 77 -8.66 -9.16 2.78
C ALA A 77 -9.24 -8.08 3.72
N SER A 78 -8.43 -7.59 4.64
CA SER A 78 -8.75 -6.57 5.64
C SER A 78 -7.46 -5.88 6.10
N LEU A 79 -7.60 -4.68 6.66
CA LEU A 79 -6.52 -3.89 7.25
C LEU A 79 -6.43 -4.05 8.78
N ASP A 80 -7.03 -5.10 9.32
CA ASP A 80 -6.78 -5.44 10.73
C ASP A 80 -5.33 -5.88 10.90
N GLN A 81 -4.78 -5.60 12.08
CA GLN A 81 -3.37 -5.83 12.38
C GLN A 81 -2.93 -7.28 12.10
N GLN A 82 -3.78 -8.28 12.44
CA GLN A 82 -3.42 -9.68 12.26
C GLN A 82 -3.29 -10.02 10.77
N THR A 83 -4.23 -9.57 9.94
CA THR A 83 -4.19 -9.82 8.50
C THR A 83 -2.98 -9.15 7.85
N VAL A 84 -2.67 -7.90 8.23
CA VAL A 84 -1.50 -7.19 7.71
C VAL A 84 -0.21 -7.90 8.11
N GLU A 85 -0.04 -8.25 9.39
CA GLU A 85 1.15 -8.95 9.88
C GLU A 85 1.34 -10.32 9.22
N MET A 86 0.26 -11.08 9.02
CA MET A 86 0.30 -12.36 8.33
C MET A 86 0.66 -12.22 6.85
N CYS A 87 0.13 -11.19 6.17
CA CYS A 87 0.48 -10.89 4.78
C CYS A 87 1.97 -10.56 4.66
N VAL A 88 2.51 -9.70 5.53
CA VAL A 88 3.94 -9.38 5.52
C VAL A 88 4.79 -10.61 5.83
N ALA A 89 4.37 -11.46 6.78
CA ALA A 89 5.07 -12.71 7.08
C ALA A 89 5.19 -13.62 5.85
N ASP A 90 4.09 -13.82 5.14
CA ASP A 90 4.04 -14.64 3.92
C ASP A 90 4.97 -14.07 2.83
N LEU A 91 4.95 -12.75 2.61
CA LEU A 91 5.82 -12.07 1.64
C LEU A 91 7.31 -12.15 1.98
N VAL A 92 7.66 -12.10 3.27
CA VAL A 92 9.04 -12.27 3.74
C VAL A 92 9.49 -13.73 3.57
N ASP A 93 8.64 -14.70 3.94
CA ASP A 93 8.93 -16.12 3.81
C ASP A 93 9.13 -16.54 2.35
N ASP A 94 8.38 -15.93 1.42
CA ASP A 94 8.44 -16.18 -0.02
C ASP A 94 9.50 -15.33 -0.76
N ASP A 95 10.27 -14.47 -0.07
CA ASP A 95 11.26 -13.54 -0.66
C ASP A 95 10.63 -12.59 -1.70
N LEU A 96 9.38 -12.19 -1.46
CA LEU A 96 8.57 -11.32 -2.34
C LEU A 96 8.45 -9.88 -1.85
N LEU A 97 9.01 -9.54 -0.69
CA LEU A 97 8.87 -8.21 -0.11
C LEU A 97 9.30 -7.10 -1.08
N ALA A 98 10.49 -7.20 -1.66
CA ALA A 98 11.03 -6.22 -2.63
C ALA A 98 10.35 -6.25 -4.02
N HIS A 99 9.38 -7.14 -4.23
CA HIS A 99 8.55 -7.16 -5.44
C HIS A 99 7.18 -6.52 -5.24
N VAL A 100 6.73 -6.40 -3.99
CA VAL A 100 5.42 -5.86 -3.63
C VAL A 100 5.54 -4.47 -3.00
N PHE A 101 6.65 -4.21 -2.31
CA PHE A 101 6.96 -2.95 -1.66
C PHE A 101 8.10 -2.25 -2.37
N ASP A 102 8.08 -0.92 -2.32
CA ASP A 102 9.23 -0.10 -2.67
C ASP A 102 10.16 0.07 -1.47
N GLU A 103 11.48 0.07 -1.74
CA GLU A 103 12.50 0.32 -0.74
C GLU A 103 12.60 1.84 -0.45
N VAL A 104 12.56 2.22 0.82
CA VAL A 104 12.64 3.61 1.26
C VAL A 104 14.10 4.08 1.22
N ASP A 105 14.46 4.86 0.21
CA ASP A 105 15.76 5.52 0.14
C ASP A 105 15.81 6.76 1.06
N ARG A 106 16.48 6.62 2.20
CA ARG A 106 16.63 7.73 3.17
C ARG A 106 17.60 8.83 2.75
N GLU A 107 18.46 8.61 1.76
CA GLU A 107 19.34 9.67 1.25
C GLU A 107 18.56 10.66 0.36
N ALA A 108 17.52 10.19 -0.35
CA ALA A 108 16.63 11.03 -1.16
C ALA A 108 15.70 11.92 -0.30
N VAL A 109 15.26 11.45 0.87
CA VAL A 109 14.38 12.22 1.79
C VAL A 109 15.10 13.47 2.35
N ALA A 110 16.43 13.44 2.45
CA ALA A 110 17.22 14.59 2.91
C ALA A 110 17.32 15.72 1.86
N GLU A 111 17.11 15.40 0.57
CA GLU A 111 17.10 16.36 -0.54
C GLU A 111 15.68 16.80 -0.93
N GLY A 112 14.69 16.74 -0.03
CA GLY A 112 13.50 17.57 -0.13
C GLY A 112 12.70 17.46 -1.44
N GLU A 113 12.61 16.28 -2.05
CA GLU A 113 11.60 16.01 -3.07
C GLU A 113 10.27 15.67 -2.39
N ASN A 114 9.60 16.70 -1.87
CA ASN A 114 8.16 16.65 -1.64
C ASN A 114 7.46 16.54 -3.00
N VAL A 115 7.34 15.34 -3.56
CA VAL A 115 6.40 15.06 -4.66
C VAL A 115 5.17 14.38 -4.07
N CYS A 116 4.55 14.98 -3.05
CA CYS A 116 3.33 14.42 -2.45
C CYS A 116 2.25 15.46 -2.11
N GLU A 117 2.44 16.77 -2.36
CA GLU A 117 1.41 17.76 -1.97
C GLU A 117 0.82 18.64 -3.06
N GLU A 118 1.25 18.61 -4.32
CA GLU A 118 0.65 19.49 -5.36
C GLU A 118 0.69 18.91 -6.79
N ASP A 119 -0.03 17.82 -7.12
CA ASP A 119 -0.40 17.58 -8.55
C ASP A 119 -1.53 16.57 -8.84
N PHE A 120 -2.53 16.47 -7.96
CA PHE A 120 -3.83 15.88 -8.35
C PHE A 120 -5.01 16.72 -7.85
N ALA A 121 -4.94 18.04 -8.06
CA ALA A 121 -6.18 18.78 -8.21
C ALA A 121 -6.85 18.30 -9.50
N ASP A 122 -8.01 17.67 -9.37
CA ASP A 122 -8.85 17.25 -10.50
C ASP A 122 -8.95 18.40 -11.52
N PRO A 123 -8.66 18.18 -12.82
CA PRO A 123 -8.81 19.20 -13.85
C PRO A 123 -10.28 19.60 -14.12
N VAL A 124 -11.22 19.22 -13.25
CA VAL A 124 -12.66 19.39 -13.45
C VAL A 124 -13.26 20.55 -12.65
N ASP A 125 -12.55 21.12 -11.66
CA ASP A 125 -13.04 22.30 -10.92
C ASP A 125 -12.74 23.65 -11.61
N ALA A 126 -12.15 23.64 -12.81
CA ALA A 126 -11.93 24.83 -13.63
C ALA A 126 -13.07 25.13 -14.63
N ALA A 127 -14.16 24.35 -14.61
CA ALA A 127 -15.27 24.52 -15.55
C ALA A 127 -16.65 24.41 -14.85
N ALA A 128 -16.96 25.38 -14.00
CA ALA A 128 -18.32 25.69 -13.54
C ALA A 128 -18.65 27.17 -13.82
#